data_AF-A0A8S3QB59-F1
#
_entry.id   AF-A0A8S3QB59-F1
#
_cell.length_a   1.000
_cell.length_b   1.000
_cell.length_c   1.000
_cell.angle_alpha   90.00
_cell.angle_beta   90.00
_cell.angle_gamma   90.00
#
_symmetry.space_group_name_H-M   'P 1'
#
loop_
_entity.id
_entity.type
_entity.pdbx_description
1 polymer ?
#
loop_
_entity_poly.entity_id
_entity_poly.type
_entity_poly.pdbx_seq_one_letter_code
_entity_poly.pdbx_strand_id
1 'polypeptide(L)'
;MTALHSKLTANAAILSKYPFMNKWTNPFPENQQGLLSTLGVEEMKILGKRFGTRFKVLLDGKLNQVKFATSFRDRTKSSFKNFYNGLNEASPSSGPTPEAKVDNTKTRFYERCSKYVKEVDDNDEILKEANLFEAGSKISNIVQKVQTKLGASNISIDFDDVFVIHQICAFELGLNGQSDWCQFFNIDDLRVISYWDDLEEYYKTGYGYPINWQQTCPYTSYVFERFEDAVTNSEKPNRQVLIPPIDIFFGHQDTILPIFTAFGLFKDSGSFTAANYDANINRKFSSSEITPFSANIAFSLYRCGANQKHAFKIFVNEEPVNIPACGGTVCAYSDVKSYYKELAQCDFDKICDTSSAVRFRGYTILSIVLVLITVMI
;
A
#
# COMPACT_ATOMS: atom_id res chain seq x y z
N MET A 1 -23.55 4.13 13.76
CA MET A 1 -23.97 2.76 14.11
C MET A 1 -23.76 1.92 12.87
N THR A 2 -23.09 0.77 12.96
CA THR A 2 -22.93 -0.16 11.82
C THR A 2 -24.10 -1.16 11.81
N ALA A 3 -24.35 -1.83 10.67
CA ALA A 3 -25.39 -2.87 10.59
C ALA A 3 -25.15 -3.98 11.62
N LEU A 4 -23.91 -4.44 11.76
CA LEU A 4 -23.46 -5.34 12.83
C LEU A 4 -23.80 -4.80 14.23
N HIS A 5 -23.48 -3.53 14.52
CA HIS A 5 -23.75 -2.96 15.85
C HIS A 5 -25.25 -2.92 16.16
N SER A 6 -26.11 -2.60 15.18
CA SER A 6 -27.56 -2.75 15.31
C SER A 6 -27.98 -4.22 15.54
N LYS A 7 -27.43 -5.16 14.76
CA LYS A 7 -27.69 -6.61 14.85
C LYS A 7 -27.36 -7.15 16.25
N LEU A 8 -26.20 -6.81 16.80
CA LEU A 8 -25.76 -7.25 18.13
C LEU A 8 -26.50 -6.56 19.28
N THR A 9 -26.73 -5.24 19.20
CA THR A 9 -27.39 -4.49 20.28
C THR A 9 -28.89 -4.77 20.39
N ALA A 10 -29.53 -5.35 19.36
CA ALA A 10 -30.89 -5.87 19.45
C ALA A 10 -31.05 -7.03 20.45
N ASN A 11 -29.95 -7.65 20.92
CA ASN A 11 -29.97 -8.80 21.82
C ASN A 11 -29.53 -8.44 23.26
N ALA A 12 -30.50 -8.45 24.18
CA ALA A 12 -30.27 -8.14 25.60
C ALA A 12 -29.26 -9.07 26.30
N ALA A 13 -29.12 -10.33 25.87
CA ALA A 13 -28.15 -11.27 26.44
C ALA A 13 -26.71 -10.92 25.99
N ILE A 14 -26.53 -10.54 24.72
CA ILE A 14 -25.24 -10.03 24.22
C ILE A 14 -24.88 -8.73 24.95
N LEU A 15 -25.83 -7.80 25.08
CA LEU A 15 -25.63 -6.55 25.83
C LEU A 15 -25.28 -6.76 27.31
N SER A 16 -25.92 -7.73 27.97
CA SER A 16 -25.63 -8.06 29.37
C SER A 16 -24.26 -8.71 29.55
N LYS A 17 -23.74 -9.39 28.52
CA LYS A 17 -22.41 -10.02 28.52
C LYS A 17 -21.30 -9.06 28.08
N TYR A 18 -21.63 -8.11 27.21
CA TYR A 18 -20.71 -7.10 26.66
C TYR A 18 -21.26 -5.67 26.84
N PRO A 19 -21.31 -5.13 28.08
CA PRO A 19 -21.91 -3.81 28.35
C PRO A 19 -21.22 -2.64 27.64
N PHE A 20 -20.00 -2.83 27.12
CA PHE A 20 -19.31 -1.83 26.29
C PHE A 20 -20.11 -1.52 25.01
N MET A 21 -20.83 -2.48 24.42
CA MET A 21 -21.60 -2.29 23.19
C MET A 21 -22.73 -1.26 23.33
N ASN A 22 -23.24 -1.03 24.55
CA ASN A 22 -24.22 0.03 24.85
C ASN A 22 -23.60 1.43 24.91
N LYS A 23 -22.29 1.52 25.14
CA LYS A 23 -21.53 2.79 25.21
C LYS A 23 -20.76 3.06 23.92
N TRP A 24 -20.47 2.01 23.14
CA TRP A 24 -19.73 2.10 21.90
C TRP A 24 -20.47 2.97 20.89
N THR A 25 -19.78 4.02 20.45
CA THR A 25 -20.23 4.92 19.39
C THR A 25 -19.24 4.77 18.25
N ASN A 26 -19.71 4.43 17.05
CA ASN A 26 -18.86 4.24 15.88
C ASN A 26 -17.92 5.45 15.66
N PRO A 27 -16.59 5.30 15.82
CA PRO A 27 -15.64 6.39 15.65
C PRO A 27 -15.33 6.70 14.18
N PHE A 28 -15.90 5.93 13.23
CA PHE A 28 -15.70 6.07 11.79
C PHE A 28 -16.97 6.63 11.11
N PRO A 29 -17.24 7.95 11.16
CA PRO A 29 -18.39 8.53 10.50
C PRO A 29 -18.17 8.63 8.99
N GLU A 30 -19.23 8.35 8.21
CA GLU A 30 -19.20 8.28 6.74
C GLU A 30 -18.65 9.57 6.08
N ASN A 31 -18.93 10.74 6.65
CA ASN A 31 -18.43 12.03 6.17
C ASN A 31 -16.92 12.28 6.38
N GLN A 32 -16.22 11.34 7.03
CA GLN A 32 -14.75 11.34 7.16
C GLN A 32 -14.08 10.20 6.35
N GLN A 33 -14.85 9.44 5.57
CA GLN A 33 -14.31 8.32 4.79
C GLN A 33 -13.20 8.78 3.83
N GLY A 34 -12.08 8.06 3.82
CA GLY A 34 -10.94 8.35 2.95
C GLY A 34 -10.12 9.60 3.32
N LEU A 35 -10.35 10.19 4.50
CA LEU A 35 -9.47 11.20 5.10
C LEU A 35 -8.35 10.55 5.94
N LEU A 36 -7.34 11.35 6.33
CA LEU A 36 -6.37 10.94 7.35
C LEU A 36 -6.95 11.11 8.74
N SER A 37 -6.71 10.13 9.61
CA SER A 37 -6.94 10.24 11.06
C SER A 37 -5.91 11.17 11.72
N THR A 38 -6.20 11.62 12.95
CA THR A 38 -5.27 12.40 13.76
C THR A 38 -3.94 11.68 14.00
N LEU A 39 -3.95 10.35 14.14
CA LEU A 39 -2.72 9.57 14.24
C LEU A 39 -1.96 9.54 12.91
N GLY A 40 -2.64 9.26 11.79
CA GLY A 40 -1.99 9.24 10.46
C GLY A 40 -1.38 10.60 10.07
N VAL A 41 -1.93 11.71 10.57
CA VAL A 41 -1.32 13.05 10.47
C VAL A 41 0.05 13.09 11.16
N GLU A 42 0.15 12.59 12.40
CA GLU A 42 1.40 12.60 13.16
C GLU A 42 2.38 11.51 12.69
N GLU A 43 1.91 10.32 12.30
CA GLU A 43 2.75 9.27 11.69
C GLU A 43 3.47 9.79 10.45
N MET A 44 2.73 10.38 9.51
CA MET A 44 3.31 10.94 8.28
C MET A 44 4.32 12.05 8.61
N LYS A 45 4.05 12.84 9.65
CA LYS A 45 4.98 13.87 10.14
C LYS A 45 6.26 13.27 10.72
N ILE A 46 6.16 12.29 11.62
CA ILE A 46 7.33 11.61 12.21
C ILE A 46 8.13 10.88 11.12
N LEU A 47 7.46 10.20 10.18
CA LEU A 47 8.08 9.57 9.02
C LEU A 47 8.86 10.58 8.16
N GLY A 48 8.27 11.76 7.87
CA GLY A 48 8.96 12.86 7.19
C GLY A 48 10.21 13.35 7.94
N LYS A 49 10.14 13.42 9.28
CA LYS A 49 11.24 13.82 10.16
C LYS A 49 12.37 12.78 10.22
N ARG A 50 12.03 11.48 10.28
CA ARG A 50 12.98 10.35 10.20
C ARG A 50 13.65 10.28 8.83
N PHE A 51 12.88 10.41 7.74
CA PHE A 51 13.40 10.51 6.37
C PHE A 51 14.35 11.71 6.23
N GLY A 52 13.96 12.88 6.72
CA GLY A 52 14.77 14.10 6.69
C GLY A 52 16.09 13.98 7.45
N THR A 53 16.09 13.24 8.56
CA THR A 53 17.30 12.94 9.33
C THR A 53 18.18 11.91 8.62
N ARG A 54 17.60 10.84 8.07
CA ARG A 54 18.33 9.79 7.33
C ARG A 54 19.01 10.32 6.06
N PHE A 55 18.36 11.21 5.32
CA PHE A 55 18.85 11.74 4.03
C PHE A 55 19.35 13.19 4.10
N LYS A 56 19.68 13.68 5.31
CA LYS A 56 20.06 15.08 5.59
C LYS A 56 21.09 15.68 4.61
N VAL A 57 22.13 14.93 4.24
CA VAL A 57 23.19 15.36 3.29
C VAL A 57 22.66 15.70 1.89
N LEU A 58 21.54 15.11 1.48
CA LEU A 58 20.85 15.39 0.22
C LEU A 58 19.85 16.56 0.32
N LEU A 59 19.39 16.89 1.53
CA LEU A 59 18.29 17.82 1.81
C LEU A 59 18.75 19.19 2.31
N ASP A 60 19.88 19.25 3.03
CA ASP A 60 20.39 20.50 3.61
C ASP A 60 20.66 21.56 2.54
N GLY A 61 19.94 22.69 2.66
CA GLY A 61 19.94 23.77 1.67
C GLY A 61 19.26 23.45 0.32
N LYS A 62 18.57 22.32 0.21
CA LYS A 62 18.05 21.76 -1.06
C LYS A 62 16.61 21.24 -0.99
N LEU A 63 15.90 21.36 0.15
CA LEU A 63 14.51 20.91 0.28
C LEU A 63 13.58 21.53 -0.79
N ASN A 64 13.85 22.76 -1.21
CA ASN A 64 13.15 23.44 -2.32
C ASN A 64 13.41 22.84 -3.72
N GLN A 65 14.35 21.89 -3.86
CA GLN A 65 14.64 21.17 -5.10
C GLN A 65 13.95 19.79 -5.14
N VAL A 66 13.44 19.29 -4.02
CA VAL A 66 12.77 17.98 -3.94
C VAL A 66 11.47 18.03 -4.73
N LYS A 67 11.26 17.09 -5.65
CA LYS A 67 9.95 16.96 -6.31
C LYS A 67 9.01 16.15 -5.42
N PHE A 68 7.77 16.63 -5.29
CA PHE A 68 6.70 15.89 -4.63
C PHE A 68 5.60 15.59 -5.64
N ALA A 69 5.07 14.37 -5.58
CA ALA A 69 3.97 13.90 -6.43
C ALA A 69 2.94 13.12 -5.60
N THR A 70 1.66 13.29 -5.92
CA THR A 70 0.53 12.71 -5.18
C THR A 70 -0.45 12.07 -6.14
N SER A 71 -1.19 11.09 -5.66
CA SER A 71 -2.47 10.72 -6.23
C SER A 71 -3.50 11.84 -6.05
N PHE A 72 -4.50 11.91 -6.94
CA PHE A 72 -5.61 12.86 -6.87
C PHE A 72 -6.50 12.77 -5.61
N ARG A 73 -6.38 11.72 -4.79
CA ARG A 73 -7.16 11.52 -3.55
C ARG A 73 -6.69 12.47 -2.44
N ASP A 74 -7.60 12.87 -1.55
CA ASP A 74 -7.26 13.87 -0.52
C ASP A 74 -6.41 13.30 0.63
N ARG A 75 -6.53 12.00 0.94
CA ARG A 75 -5.59 11.31 1.85
C ARG A 75 -4.13 11.44 1.41
N THR A 76 -3.82 11.23 0.12
CA THR A 76 -2.44 11.33 -0.39
C THR A 76 -1.92 12.78 -0.38
N LYS A 77 -2.79 13.77 -0.64
CA LYS A 77 -2.44 15.20 -0.49
C LYS A 77 -2.21 15.59 0.98
N SER A 78 -2.97 15.03 1.92
CA SER A 78 -2.79 15.26 3.37
C SER A 78 -1.52 14.59 3.90
N SER A 79 -1.25 13.35 3.47
CA SER A 79 -0.02 12.62 3.79
C SER A 79 1.21 13.38 3.33
N PHE A 80 1.19 13.91 2.10
CA PHE A 80 2.23 14.81 1.58
C PHE A 80 2.46 16.03 2.49
N LYS A 81 1.41 16.79 2.84
CA LYS A 81 1.53 18.00 3.66
C LYS A 81 2.19 17.72 5.01
N ASN A 82 1.76 16.66 5.68
CA ASN A 82 2.27 16.32 7.01
C ASN A 82 3.68 15.74 6.97
N PHE A 83 4.00 14.91 5.97
CA PHE A 83 5.37 14.48 5.70
C PHE A 83 6.29 15.68 5.41
N TYR A 84 5.86 16.63 4.60
CA TYR A 84 6.64 17.85 4.34
C TYR A 84 6.88 18.66 5.63
N ASN A 85 5.89 18.80 6.50
CA ASN A 85 6.04 19.49 7.78
C ASN A 85 7.17 18.87 8.63
N GLY A 86 7.18 17.55 8.79
CA GLY A 86 8.24 16.85 9.51
C GLY A 86 9.61 16.88 8.81
N LEU A 87 9.61 16.82 7.48
CA LEU A 87 10.82 16.94 6.65
C LEU A 87 11.49 18.32 6.81
N ASN A 88 10.68 19.38 6.82
CA ASN A 88 11.14 20.75 7.05
C ASN A 88 11.53 21.02 8.53
N GLU A 89 11.03 20.26 9.51
CA GLU A 89 11.59 20.27 10.87
C GLU A 89 13.02 19.67 10.93
N ALA A 90 13.33 18.67 10.10
CA ALA A 90 14.63 17.97 10.11
C ALA A 90 15.70 18.61 9.21
N SER A 91 15.29 19.19 8.07
CA SER A 91 16.15 19.95 7.15
C SER A 91 15.42 21.23 6.69
N PRO A 92 15.38 22.28 7.53
CA PRO A 92 14.66 23.51 7.23
C PRO A 92 15.15 24.21 5.95
N SER A 93 14.23 24.85 5.24
CA SER A 93 14.59 25.72 4.10
C SER A 93 13.87 27.06 4.13
N SER A 94 14.57 28.12 3.69
CA SER A 94 14.02 29.46 3.53
C SER A 94 13.33 29.59 2.17
N GLY A 95 12.05 29.25 2.11
CA GLY A 95 11.21 29.35 0.92
C GLY A 95 9.74 29.01 1.19
N PRO A 96 8.85 29.18 0.21
CA PRO A 96 7.48 28.68 0.31
C PRO A 96 7.48 27.14 0.33
N THR A 97 6.50 26.55 1.00
CA THR A 97 6.20 25.11 0.87
C THR A 97 5.99 24.76 -0.60
N PRO A 98 6.73 23.79 -1.18
CA PRO A 98 6.53 23.36 -2.56
C PRO A 98 5.16 22.67 -2.70
N GLU A 99 4.54 22.79 -3.86
CA GLU A 99 3.30 22.05 -4.16
C GLU A 99 3.63 20.67 -4.73
N ALA A 100 2.97 19.63 -4.20
CA ALA A 100 3.02 18.31 -4.81
C ALA A 100 2.14 18.27 -6.06
N LYS A 101 2.71 17.82 -7.18
CA LYS A 101 1.94 17.65 -8.42
C LYS A 101 1.02 16.44 -8.30
N VAL A 102 -0.13 16.46 -8.95
CA VAL A 102 -0.94 15.24 -9.12
C VAL A 102 -0.35 14.44 -10.29
N ASP A 103 0.15 13.23 -10.01
CA ASP A 103 0.71 12.33 -11.03
C ASP A 103 0.17 10.90 -10.86
N ASN A 104 -1.07 10.71 -11.32
CA ASN A 104 -1.69 9.39 -11.39
C ASN A 104 -0.96 8.43 -12.34
N THR A 105 -0.04 8.88 -13.22
CA THR A 105 0.75 7.94 -14.06
C THR A 105 1.64 7.05 -13.21
N LYS A 106 2.13 7.58 -12.06
CA LYS A 106 3.06 6.91 -11.15
C LYS A 106 2.46 6.51 -9.81
N THR A 107 1.35 7.15 -9.42
CA THR A 107 0.68 6.89 -8.13
C THR A 107 -0.63 6.12 -8.24
N ARG A 108 -1.18 5.94 -9.45
CA ARG A 108 -2.37 5.11 -9.76
C ARG A 108 -2.27 4.53 -11.19
N PHE A 109 -1.18 3.80 -11.47
CA PHE A 109 -0.95 3.17 -12.79
C PHE A 109 -1.98 2.08 -13.13
N TYR A 110 -2.57 1.44 -12.13
CA TYR A 110 -3.55 0.36 -12.26
C TYR A 110 -4.87 0.82 -12.89
N GLU A 111 -5.44 1.95 -12.43
CA GLU A 111 -6.60 2.61 -13.07
C GLU A 111 -6.37 2.99 -14.55
N ARG A 112 -5.11 2.99 -15.02
CA ARG A 112 -4.73 3.31 -16.39
C ARG A 112 -4.40 2.07 -17.24
N CYS A 113 -4.28 0.91 -16.62
CA CYS A 113 -3.81 -0.30 -17.29
C CYS A 113 -5.00 -1.14 -17.74
N SER A 114 -5.48 -0.95 -18.97
CA SER A 114 -6.75 -1.55 -19.42
C SER A 114 -6.77 -3.09 -19.33
N LYS A 115 -5.59 -3.71 -19.51
CA LYS A 115 -5.38 -5.14 -19.27
C LYS A 115 -5.54 -5.54 -17.81
N TYR A 116 -4.91 -4.84 -16.87
CA TYR A 116 -5.10 -5.09 -15.43
C TYR A 116 -6.56 -4.94 -15.03
N VAL A 117 -7.22 -3.85 -15.47
CA VAL A 117 -8.63 -3.60 -15.16
C VAL A 117 -9.50 -4.76 -15.64
N LYS A 118 -9.36 -5.19 -16.90
CA LYS A 118 -10.15 -6.28 -17.48
C LYS A 118 -9.80 -7.68 -16.95
N GLU A 119 -8.53 -7.98 -16.74
CA GLU A 119 -8.06 -9.33 -16.39
C GLU A 119 -8.01 -9.56 -14.87
N VAL A 120 -8.01 -8.49 -14.05
CA VAL A 120 -7.84 -8.57 -12.59
C VAL A 120 -8.87 -7.74 -11.81
N ASP A 121 -9.02 -6.44 -12.08
CA ASP A 121 -9.83 -5.51 -11.24
C ASP A 121 -11.35 -5.77 -11.38
N ASP A 122 -11.83 -5.95 -12.62
CA ASP A 122 -13.21 -6.28 -12.98
C ASP A 122 -13.47 -7.82 -13.01
N ASN A 123 -12.56 -8.64 -12.48
CA ASN A 123 -12.59 -10.10 -12.64
C ASN A 123 -12.78 -10.88 -11.32
N ASP A 124 -14.02 -11.28 -11.03
CA ASP A 124 -14.37 -12.06 -9.84
C ASP A 124 -13.62 -13.41 -9.71
N GLU A 125 -13.10 -13.99 -10.81
CA GLU A 125 -12.32 -15.25 -10.73
C GLU A 125 -10.99 -15.09 -9.98
N ILE A 126 -10.49 -13.86 -9.82
CA ILE A 126 -9.29 -13.53 -9.03
C ILE A 126 -9.50 -13.87 -7.55
N LEU A 127 -10.72 -13.65 -7.04
CA LEU A 127 -11.10 -13.91 -5.65
C LEU A 127 -11.31 -15.39 -5.34
N LYS A 128 -11.27 -16.28 -6.35
CA LYS A 128 -11.58 -17.71 -6.21
C LYS A 128 -10.85 -18.39 -5.06
N GLU A 129 -9.55 -18.15 -4.87
CA GLU A 129 -8.79 -18.81 -3.79
C GLU A 129 -9.13 -18.23 -2.41
N ALA A 130 -9.42 -16.93 -2.28
CA ALA A 130 -9.92 -16.34 -1.04
C ALA A 130 -11.31 -16.90 -0.69
N ASN A 131 -12.24 -16.92 -1.65
CA ASN A 131 -13.59 -17.47 -1.52
C ASN A 131 -13.59 -18.97 -1.14
N LEU A 132 -12.67 -19.76 -1.73
CA LEU A 132 -12.50 -21.18 -1.38
C LEU A 132 -11.92 -21.37 0.04
N PHE A 133 -11.09 -20.43 0.51
CA PHE A 133 -10.56 -20.46 1.88
C PHE A 133 -11.59 -20.03 2.91
N GLU A 134 -12.44 -19.06 2.56
CA GLU A 134 -13.57 -18.56 3.36
C GLU A 134 -14.63 -19.63 3.60
N ALA A 135 -15.03 -20.33 2.54
CA ALA A 135 -15.88 -21.52 2.63
C ALA A 135 -15.21 -22.70 3.38
N GLY A 136 -13.93 -22.56 3.75
CA GLY A 136 -13.13 -23.55 4.43
C GLY A 136 -13.44 -23.70 5.93
N SER A 137 -12.99 -24.83 6.48
CA SER A 137 -13.20 -25.17 7.90
C SER A 137 -12.46 -24.23 8.86
N LYS A 138 -11.32 -23.64 8.45
CA LYS A 138 -10.55 -22.70 9.29
C LYS A 138 -11.35 -21.43 9.60
N ILE A 139 -11.96 -20.83 8.58
CA ILE A 139 -12.81 -19.64 8.72
C ILE A 139 -14.15 -20.00 9.40
N SER A 140 -14.78 -21.12 9.00
CA SER A 140 -15.99 -21.64 9.67
C SER A 140 -15.81 -21.83 11.19
N ASN A 141 -14.64 -22.32 11.62
CA ASN A 141 -14.30 -22.47 13.03
C ASN A 141 -14.19 -21.12 13.76
N ILE A 142 -13.72 -20.05 13.10
CA ILE A 142 -13.66 -18.71 13.70
C ILE A 142 -15.05 -18.13 13.86
N VAL A 143 -15.91 -18.26 12.84
CA VAL A 143 -17.33 -17.86 12.94
C VAL A 143 -18.00 -18.57 14.12
N GLN A 144 -17.81 -19.88 14.27
CA GLN A 144 -18.32 -20.64 15.41
C GLN A 144 -17.74 -20.20 16.77
N LYS A 145 -16.44 -19.88 16.85
CA LYS A 145 -15.81 -19.31 18.06
C LYS A 145 -16.45 -17.98 18.44
N VAL A 146 -16.56 -17.04 17.50
CA VAL A 146 -17.10 -15.70 17.73
C VAL A 146 -18.59 -15.77 18.09
N GLN A 147 -19.39 -16.57 17.38
CA GLN A 147 -20.80 -16.88 17.68
C GLN A 147 -20.99 -17.38 19.13
N THR A 148 -20.18 -18.37 19.52
CA THR A 148 -20.19 -18.93 20.88
C THR A 148 -19.74 -17.90 21.93
N LYS A 149 -18.73 -17.09 21.59
CA LYS A 149 -18.19 -16.05 22.48
C LYS A 149 -19.19 -14.91 22.69
N LEU A 150 -19.89 -14.46 21.65
CA LEU A 150 -21.02 -13.54 21.76
C LEU A 150 -22.15 -14.12 22.62
N GLY A 151 -22.37 -15.43 22.57
CA GLY A 151 -23.53 -16.10 23.20
C GLY A 151 -24.80 -15.94 22.36
N ALA A 152 -24.64 -15.75 21.05
CA ALA A 152 -25.67 -15.30 20.12
C ALA A 152 -26.63 -16.42 19.66
N SER A 153 -27.12 -17.27 20.57
CA SER A 153 -27.93 -18.46 20.23
C SER A 153 -29.14 -18.20 19.32
N ASN A 154 -29.67 -16.97 19.32
CA ASN A 154 -30.85 -16.56 18.56
C ASN A 154 -30.52 -15.57 17.42
N ILE A 155 -29.24 -15.35 17.09
CA ILE A 155 -28.78 -14.50 15.98
C ILE A 155 -27.74 -15.31 15.18
N SER A 156 -27.92 -15.43 13.87
CA SER A 156 -26.87 -15.98 13.02
C SER A 156 -25.78 -14.94 12.80
N ILE A 157 -24.54 -15.35 13.01
CA ILE A 157 -23.33 -14.60 12.67
C ILE A 157 -22.65 -15.31 11.50
N ASP A 158 -22.22 -14.54 10.51
CA ASP A 158 -21.57 -14.98 9.26
C ASP A 158 -20.10 -14.51 9.22
N PHE A 159 -19.39 -14.71 8.10
CA PHE A 159 -18.02 -14.22 7.99
C PHE A 159 -17.94 -12.70 7.81
N ASP A 160 -18.90 -12.08 7.09
CA ASP A 160 -18.97 -10.61 6.95
C ASP A 160 -19.07 -9.92 8.32
N ASP A 161 -19.97 -10.37 9.20
CA ASP A 161 -20.05 -9.89 10.58
C ASP A 161 -18.71 -9.99 11.32
N VAL A 162 -18.04 -11.15 11.19
CA VAL A 162 -16.76 -11.42 11.85
C VAL A 162 -15.66 -10.53 11.28
N PHE A 163 -15.63 -10.31 9.97
CA PHE A 163 -14.69 -9.42 9.33
C PHE A 163 -14.95 -7.95 9.70
N VAL A 164 -16.20 -7.54 9.92
CA VAL A 164 -16.52 -6.22 10.50
C VAL A 164 -16.07 -6.10 11.96
N ILE A 165 -16.20 -7.16 12.79
CA ILE A 165 -15.61 -7.17 14.15
C ILE A 165 -14.08 -7.04 14.08
N HIS A 166 -13.44 -7.73 13.13
CA HIS A 166 -12.01 -7.65 12.87
C HIS A 166 -11.57 -6.25 12.43
N GLN A 167 -12.27 -5.63 11.48
CA GLN A 167 -11.98 -4.26 11.04
C GLN A 167 -12.15 -3.25 12.19
N ILE A 168 -13.25 -3.31 12.95
CA ILE A 168 -13.44 -2.38 14.09
C ILE A 168 -12.30 -2.55 15.10
N CYS A 169 -11.91 -3.80 15.42
CA CYS A 169 -10.73 -4.08 16.24
C CYS A 169 -9.46 -3.44 15.66
N ALA A 170 -9.13 -3.72 14.39
CA ALA A 170 -7.89 -3.28 13.75
C ALA A 170 -7.79 -1.74 13.64
N PHE A 171 -8.85 -1.07 13.21
CA PHE A 171 -8.88 0.38 13.10
C PHE A 171 -8.92 1.08 14.46
N GLU A 172 -9.64 0.57 15.46
CA GLU A 172 -9.61 1.16 16.82
C GLU A 172 -8.28 0.92 17.54
N LEU A 173 -7.69 -0.28 17.41
CA LEU A 173 -6.35 -0.57 17.92
C LEU A 173 -5.31 0.34 17.26
N GLY A 174 -5.40 0.53 15.94
CA GLY A 174 -4.56 1.46 15.19
C GLY A 174 -4.70 2.91 15.69
N LEU A 175 -5.92 3.45 15.75
CA LEU A 175 -6.14 4.87 16.08
C LEU A 175 -6.02 5.21 17.57
N ASN A 176 -6.43 4.31 18.46
CA ASN A 176 -6.61 4.57 19.89
C ASN A 176 -5.65 3.77 20.79
N GLY A 177 -4.89 2.82 20.22
CA GLY A 177 -4.04 1.90 20.98
C GLY A 177 -4.79 0.79 21.74
N GLN A 178 -6.13 0.74 21.62
CA GLN A 178 -6.98 -0.26 22.28
C GLN A 178 -8.34 -0.41 21.58
N SER A 179 -8.95 -1.59 21.68
CA SER A 179 -10.34 -1.84 21.30
C SER A 179 -10.94 -3.00 22.10
N ASP A 180 -12.14 -2.80 22.64
CA ASP A 180 -12.92 -3.89 23.25
C ASP A 180 -13.32 -4.96 22.22
N TRP A 181 -13.43 -4.62 20.92
CA TRP A 181 -13.80 -5.57 19.87
C TRP A 181 -12.70 -6.60 19.58
N CYS A 182 -11.43 -6.25 19.83
CA CYS A 182 -10.33 -7.21 19.69
C CYS A 182 -10.45 -8.42 20.62
N GLN A 183 -11.24 -8.31 21.70
CA GLN A 183 -11.44 -9.43 22.62
C GLN A 183 -12.10 -10.65 21.95
N PHE A 184 -12.72 -10.53 20.78
CA PHE A 184 -13.39 -11.66 20.12
C PHE A 184 -12.43 -12.67 19.50
N PHE A 185 -11.17 -12.30 19.24
CA PHE A 185 -10.17 -13.14 18.57
C PHE A 185 -9.04 -13.60 19.51
N ASN A 186 -8.23 -14.55 19.02
CA ASN A 186 -6.85 -14.78 19.45
C ASN A 186 -5.92 -14.67 18.23
N ILE A 187 -4.60 -14.71 18.46
CA ILE A 187 -3.58 -14.54 17.42
C ILE A 187 -3.71 -15.56 16.28
N ASP A 188 -4.14 -16.79 16.54
CA ASP A 188 -4.28 -17.81 15.50
C ASP A 188 -5.56 -17.62 14.66
N ASP A 189 -6.64 -17.07 15.24
CA ASP A 189 -7.78 -16.60 14.46
C ASP A 189 -7.37 -15.45 13.52
N LEU A 190 -6.61 -14.48 14.04
CA LEU A 190 -6.12 -13.33 13.27
C LEU A 190 -5.16 -13.77 12.15
N ARG A 191 -4.29 -14.76 12.39
CA ARG A 191 -3.41 -15.35 11.36
C ARG A 191 -4.18 -16.02 10.22
N VAL A 192 -5.34 -16.61 10.50
CA VAL A 192 -6.21 -17.20 9.47
C VAL A 192 -6.91 -16.10 8.67
N ILE A 193 -7.47 -15.07 9.32
CA ILE A 193 -8.08 -13.91 8.62
C ILE A 193 -7.03 -13.18 7.76
N SER A 194 -5.82 -12.99 8.28
CA SER A 194 -4.68 -12.42 7.54
C SER A 194 -4.29 -13.26 6.32
N TYR A 195 -4.45 -14.59 6.34
CA TYR A 195 -4.19 -15.41 5.15
C TYR A 195 -5.31 -15.34 4.10
N TRP A 196 -6.56 -15.12 4.52
CA TRP A 196 -7.67 -14.83 3.60
C TRP A 196 -7.41 -13.51 2.86
N ASP A 197 -7.02 -12.46 3.59
CA ASP A 197 -6.62 -11.15 3.05
C ASP A 197 -5.39 -11.25 2.12
N ASP A 198 -4.38 -12.03 2.51
CA ASP A 198 -3.23 -12.34 1.65
C ASP A 198 -3.57 -13.11 0.38
N LEU A 199 -4.65 -13.91 0.35
CA LEU A 199 -5.09 -14.56 -0.88
C LEU A 199 -5.68 -13.53 -1.86
N GLU A 200 -6.48 -12.58 -1.37
CA GLU A 200 -6.93 -11.46 -2.19
C GLU A 200 -5.75 -10.64 -2.72
N GLU A 201 -4.86 -10.19 -1.84
CA GLU A 201 -3.74 -9.33 -2.23
C GLU A 201 -2.73 -10.07 -3.11
N TYR A 202 -2.44 -11.36 -2.85
CA TYR A 202 -1.55 -12.16 -3.69
C TYR A 202 -2.03 -12.22 -5.14
N TYR A 203 -3.35 -12.38 -5.36
CA TYR A 203 -3.93 -12.48 -6.70
C TYR A 203 -4.28 -11.12 -7.34
N LYS A 204 -4.62 -10.09 -6.56
CA LYS A 204 -4.87 -8.72 -7.07
C LYS A 204 -3.60 -7.92 -7.34
N THR A 205 -2.68 -7.83 -6.38
CA THR A 205 -1.53 -6.90 -6.44
C THR A 205 -0.16 -7.60 -6.32
N GLY A 206 -0.17 -8.83 -5.80
CA GLY A 206 0.98 -9.68 -5.55
C GLY A 206 1.38 -10.57 -6.73
N TYR A 207 1.98 -11.72 -6.41
CA TYR A 207 2.62 -12.63 -7.38
C TYR A 207 1.67 -13.53 -8.17
N GLY A 208 0.35 -13.41 -8.02
CA GLY A 208 -0.64 -14.25 -8.69
C GLY A 208 -0.60 -14.18 -10.21
N TYR A 209 -0.58 -12.97 -10.78
CA TYR A 209 -0.56 -12.76 -12.24
C TYR A 209 0.53 -11.77 -12.66
N PRO A 210 1.21 -11.98 -13.82
CA PRO A 210 2.27 -11.09 -14.29
C PRO A 210 1.85 -9.63 -14.46
N ILE A 211 0.59 -9.38 -14.85
CA ILE A 211 0.08 -8.02 -15.07
C ILE A 211 0.12 -7.18 -13.78
N ASN A 212 -0.06 -7.80 -12.61
CA ASN A 212 -0.06 -7.16 -11.29
C ASN A 212 1.20 -6.33 -11.05
N TRP A 213 2.37 -6.83 -11.47
CA TRP A 213 3.64 -6.14 -11.34
C TRP A 213 4.10 -5.46 -12.64
N GLN A 214 3.73 -5.97 -13.82
CA GLN A 214 4.09 -5.35 -15.10
C GLN A 214 3.48 -3.95 -15.27
N GLN A 215 2.28 -3.71 -14.74
CA GLN A 215 1.63 -2.40 -14.75
C GLN A 215 2.40 -1.30 -13.99
N THR A 216 3.34 -1.65 -13.12
CA THR A 216 4.18 -0.68 -12.39
C THR A 216 5.13 0.12 -13.29
N CYS A 217 5.24 -0.28 -14.56
CA CYS A 217 6.17 0.26 -15.56
C CYS A 217 6.38 1.79 -15.53
N PRO A 218 5.36 2.67 -15.46
CA PRO A 218 5.57 4.12 -15.50
C PRO A 218 6.27 4.67 -14.26
N TYR A 219 6.24 3.92 -13.15
CA TYR A 219 7.01 4.18 -11.94
C TYR A 219 8.38 3.51 -11.98
N THR A 220 8.47 2.22 -12.36
CA THR A 220 9.75 1.49 -12.32
C THR A 220 10.74 1.99 -13.36
N SER A 221 10.32 2.23 -14.62
CA SER A 221 11.18 2.84 -15.63
C SER A 221 11.64 4.22 -15.18
N TYR A 222 10.76 5.05 -14.61
CA TYR A 222 11.12 6.35 -14.06
C TYR A 222 12.19 6.24 -12.96
N VAL A 223 12.09 5.28 -12.03
CA VAL A 223 13.11 5.05 -11.00
C VAL A 223 14.47 4.73 -11.64
N PHE A 224 14.51 3.89 -12.68
CA PHE A 224 15.76 3.56 -13.39
C PHE A 224 16.31 4.74 -14.20
N GLU A 225 15.49 5.42 -15.02
CA GLU A 225 15.85 6.65 -15.74
C GLU A 225 16.51 7.68 -14.82
N ARG A 226 15.93 7.89 -13.64
CA ARG A 226 16.40 8.88 -12.66
C ARG A 226 17.73 8.52 -12.03
N PHE A 227 18.08 7.22 -11.95
CA PHE A 227 19.39 6.76 -11.54
C PHE A 227 20.41 6.75 -12.69
N GLU A 228 20.02 6.42 -13.92
CA GLU A 228 20.86 6.59 -15.11
C GLU A 228 21.30 8.05 -15.31
N ASP A 229 20.36 8.98 -15.15
CA ASP A 229 20.61 10.42 -15.09
C ASP A 229 21.63 10.79 -14.00
N ALA A 230 21.48 10.22 -12.80
CA ALA A 230 22.37 10.49 -11.68
C ALA A 230 23.79 9.93 -11.90
N VAL A 231 23.91 8.71 -12.44
CA VAL A 231 25.19 8.09 -12.86
C VAL A 231 25.86 8.97 -13.90
N THR A 232 25.19 9.20 -15.03
CA THR A 232 25.70 9.90 -16.22
C THR A 232 26.14 11.34 -15.90
N ASN A 233 25.44 12.03 -15.00
CA ASN A 233 25.83 13.38 -14.60
C ASN A 233 26.90 13.40 -13.48
N SER A 234 27.09 12.31 -12.73
CA SER A 234 28.17 12.20 -11.74
C SER A 234 29.55 11.96 -12.38
N GLU A 235 29.59 11.42 -13.60
CA GLU A 235 30.82 11.11 -14.35
C GLU A 235 31.38 12.32 -15.12
N LYS A 236 30.56 13.36 -15.35
CA LYS A 236 30.95 14.55 -16.13
C LYS A 236 31.95 15.43 -15.37
N PRO A 237 33.09 15.82 -15.97
CA PRO A 237 33.99 16.79 -15.35
C PRO A 237 33.36 18.20 -15.36
N ASN A 238 33.46 18.87 -14.20
CA ASN A 238 33.04 20.25 -13.94
C ASN A 238 31.51 20.57 -13.96
N ARG A 239 30.98 20.70 -12.73
CA ARG A 239 29.80 21.47 -12.25
C ARG A 239 28.41 20.83 -12.17
N GLN A 240 27.70 21.35 -11.16
CA GLN A 240 26.25 21.47 -10.94
C GLN A 240 25.37 20.31 -11.39
N VAL A 241 24.93 19.54 -10.40
CA VAL A 241 23.82 18.58 -10.50
C VAL A 241 22.53 19.34 -10.80
N LEU A 242 22.09 19.33 -12.08
CA LEU A 242 20.82 19.89 -12.55
C LEU A 242 19.59 19.03 -12.18
N ILE A 243 19.79 18.04 -11.33
CA ILE A 243 18.85 16.98 -10.99
C ILE A 243 18.47 17.09 -9.51
N PRO A 244 17.17 17.15 -9.18
CA PRO A 244 16.69 16.91 -7.83
C PRO A 244 17.30 15.63 -7.25
N PRO A 245 17.96 15.69 -6.08
CA PRO A 245 18.58 14.51 -5.48
C PRO A 245 17.55 13.51 -4.93
N ILE A 246 16.30 13.95 -4.77
CA ILE A 246 15.19 13.19 -4.21
C ILE A 246 13.90 13.60 -4.95
N ASP A 247 13.11 12.61 -5.35
CA ASP A 247 11.71 12.77 -5.76
C ASP A 247 10.85 11.86 -4.84
N ILE A 248 9.68 12.33 -4.37
CA ILE A 248 8.84 11.63 -3.37
C ILE A 248 7.40 11.49 -3.89
N PHE A 249 6.84 10.29 -3.77
CA PHE A 249 5.53 9.91 -4.32
C PHE A 249 4.59 9.42 -3.22
N PHE A 250 3.34 9.91 -3.21
CA PHE A 250 2.29 9.48 -2.28
C PHE A 250 1.17 8.77 -3.05
N GLY A 251 1.16 7.43 -2.95
CA GLY A 251 0.17 6.52 -3.55
C GLY A 251 -0.64 5.76 -2.50
N HIS A 252 -0.97 4.50 -2.80
CA HIS A 252 -1.85 3.60 -2.03
C HIS A 252 -1.19 2.21 -1.84
N GLN A 253 -1.84 1.28 -1.13
CA GLN A 253 -1.37 -0.11 -0.98
C GLN A 253 -1.21 -0.78 -2.36
N ASP A 254 -2.26 -0.68 -3.18
CA ASP A 254 -2.38 -0.98 -4.61
C ASP A 254 -1.41 -0.19 -5.52
N THR A 255 -0.58 0.70 -4.96
CA THR A 255 0.62 1.26 -5.63
C THR A 255 1.91 0.60 -5.15
N ILE A 256 2.05 0.42 -3.84
CA ILE A 256 3.29 -0.02 -3.18
C ILE A 256 3.51 -1.53 -3.30
N LEU A 257 2.46 -2.34 -3.08
CA LEU A 257 2.56 -3.79 -3.10
C LEU A 257 2.92 -4.34 -4.50
N PRO A 258 2.33 -3.85 -5.62
CA PRO A 258 2.82 -4.13 -6.96
C PRO A 258 4.31 -3.80 -7.19
N ILE A 259 4.83 -2.74 -6.58
CA ILE A 259 6.24 -2.35 -6.70
C ILE A 259 7.14 -3.33 -5.92
N PHE A 260 6.70 -3.84 -4.76
CA PHE A 260 7.40 -4.93 -4.06
C PHE A 260 7.49 -6.17 -4.95
N THR A 261 6.35 -6.55 -5.54
CA THR A 261 6.21 -7.68 -6.46
C THR A 261 7.14 -7.53 -7.67
N ALA A 262 7.20 -6.34 -8.28
CA ALA A 262 8.08 -6.03 -9.41
C ALA A 262 9.56 -6.22 -9.06
N PHE A 263 10.01 -5.68 -7.91
CA PHE A 263 11.39 -5.85 -7.45
C PHE A 263 11.70 -7.26 -6.88
N GLY A 264 10.74 -8.19 -6.86
CA GLY A 264 10.94 -9.55 -6.35
C GLY A 264 11.07 -9.62 -4.83
N LEU A 265 10.60 -8.60 -4.11
CA LEU A 265 10.65 -8.52 -2.66
C LEU A 265 9.58 -9.41 -2.02
N PHE A 266 9.88 -9.95 -0.83
CA PHE A 266 8.95 -10.81 -0.08
C PHE A 266 8.44 -12.05 -0.85
N LYS A 267 9.15 -12.49 -1.90
CA LYS A 267 8.72 -13.64 -2.70
C LYS A 267 8.94 -14.98 -2.00
N ASP A 268 7.87 -15.76 -1.88
CA ASP A 268 7.89 -17.15 -1.41
C ASP A 268 8.18 -18.14 -2.56
N SER A 269 8.48 -19.39 -2.20
CA SER A 269 8.93 -20.43 -3.14
C SER A 269 7.80 -21.14 -3.89
N GLY A 270 6.54 -20.85 -3.58
CA GLY A 270 5.36 -21.42 -4.22
C GLY A 270 4.15 -20.49 -4.11
N SER A 271 3.11 -20.77 -4.90
CA SER A 271 1.89 -19.95 -4.94
C SER A 271 0.99 -20.18 -3.73
N PHE A 272 0.23 -19.15 -3.35
CA PHE A 272 -0.78 -19.25 -2.29
C PHE A 272 -2.10 -19.80 -2.85
N THR A 273 -2.79 -20.61 -2.06
CA THR A 273 -4.07 -21.27 -2.40
C THR A 273 -4.89 -21.49 -1.13
N ALA A 274 -6.19 -21.71 -1.26
CA ALA A 274 -7.03 -22.12 -0.15
C ALA A 274 -6.52 -23.40 0.56
N ALA A 275 -5.81 -24.26 -0.18
CA ALA A 275 -5.36 -25.56 0.30
C ALA A 275 -4.05 -25.55 1.12
N ASN A 276 -3.22 -24.49 1.05
CA ASN A 276 -1.84 -24.52 1.57
C ASN A 276 -1.51 -23.50 2.68
N TYR A 277 -2.51 -22.99 3.41
CA TYR A 277 -2.33 -22.18 4.63
C TYR A 277 -1.28 -22.76 5.59
N ASP A 278 -1.36 -24.06 5.92
CA ASP A 278 -0.50 -24.68 6.94
C ASP A 278 0.98 -24.76 6.50
N ALA A 279 1.26 -24.67 5.20
CA ALA A 279 2.62 -24.53 4.66
C ALA A 279 3.10 -23.06 4.63
N ASN A 280 2.17 -22.10 4.63
CA ASN A 280 2.40 -20.65 4.51
C ASN A 280 2.25 -19.89 5.85
N ILE A 281 2.27 -20.58 6.99
CA ILE A 281 2.22 -19.97 8.33
C ILE A 281 3.38 -18.97 8.53
N ASN A 282 4.57 -19.27 7.98
CA ASN A 282 5.77 -18.43 8.03
C ASN A 282 6.13 -17.84 6.65
N ARG A 283 5.11 -17.50 5.85
CA ARG A 283 5.25 -16.84 4.54
C ARG A 283 5.95 -15.48 4.65
N LYS A 284 6.55 -15.02 3.56
CA LYS A 284 7.15 -13.68 3.42
C LYS A 284 6.17 -12.66 2.87
N PHE A 285 5.32 -13.06 1.92
CA PHE A 285 4.23 -12.21 1.46
C PHE A 285 3.11 -12.25 2.52
N SER A 286 3.06 -11.20 3.34
CA SER A 286 2.05 -10.99 4.36
C SER A 286 1.65 -9.51 4.36
N SER A 287 0.53 -9.17 3.71
CA SER A 287 0.01 -7.81 3.49
C SER A 287 0.11 -6.94 4.75
N SER A 288 -0.40 -7.46 5.87
CA SER A 288 -0.44 -6.84 7.19
C SER A 288 0.93 -6.45 7.76
N GLU A 289 2.01 -7.14 7.39
CA GLU A 289 3.37 -6.91 7.87
C GLU A 289 4.18 -6.03 6.90
N ILE A 290 3.94 -6.17 5.59
CA ILE A 290 4.75 -5.49 4.55
C ILE A 290 4.12 -4.17 4.08
N THR A 291 2.80 -4.03 4.11
CA THR A 291 2.07 -2.78 3.82
C THR A 291 1.15 -2.35 4.98
N PRO A 292 1.72 -2.00 6.16
CA PRO A 292 0.95 -1.35 7.24
C PRO A 292 0.51 0.08 6.85
N PHE A 293 -0.26 0.75 7.71
CA PHE A 293 -0.48 2.20 7.57
C PHE A 293 0.86 2.95 7.50
N SER A 294 0.91 3.99 6.67
CA SER A 294 2.13 4.76 6.39
C SER A 294 3.30 3.92 5.79
N ALA A 295 3.01 2.75 5.20
CA ALA A 295 3.98 1.94 4.46
C ALA A 295 4.73 2.74 3.39
N ASN A 296 6.00 2.40 3.17
CA ASN A 296 6.89 3.18 2.31
C ASN A 296 8.00 2.33 1.69
N ILE A 297 8.48 2.77 0.53
CA ILE A 297 9.67 2.22 -0.14
C ILE A 297 10.56 3.36 -0.63
N ALA A 298 11.86 3.23 -0.38
CA ALA A 298 12.85 4.19 -0.82
C ALA A 298 13.98 3.48 -1.57
N PHE A 299 14.09 3.79 -2.86
CA PHE A 299 15.24 3.42 -3.69
C PHE A 299 16.33 4.46 -3.51
N SER A 300 17.58 4.03 -3.38
CA SER A 300 18.70 4.93 -3.08
C SER A 300 19.98 4.52 -3.81
N LEU A 301 20.67 5.51 -4.35
CA LEU A 301 21.91 5.37 -5.10
C LEU A 301 23.04 6.12 -4.39
N TYR A 302 24.11 5.40 -4.09
CA TYR A 302 25.31 5.91 -3.42
C TYR A 302 26.49 5.89 -4.38
N ARG A 303 27.38 6.89 -4.30
CA ARG A 303 28.68 6.89 -5.00
C ARG A 303 29.77 6.43 -4.04
N CYS A 304 30.47 5.36 -4.38
CA CYS A 304 31.38 4.66 -3.49
C CYS A 304 32.85 4.78 -3.95
N GLY A 305 33.66 5.47 -3.14
CA GLY A 305 35.11 5.60 -3.32
C GLY A 305 35.53 6.48 -4.50
N ALA A 306 36.84 6.53 -4.75
CA ALA A 306 37.43 7.32 -5.83
C ALA A 306 37.05 6.80 -7.23
N ASN A 307 36.89 5.48 -7.37
CA ASN A 307 36.65 4.79 -8.64
C ASN A 307 35.19 4.93 -9.16
N GLN A 308 34.44 5.91 -8.63
CA GLN A 308 33.08 6.31 -9.03
C GLN A 308 32.01 5.22 -9.04
N LYS A 309 32.25 4.02 -8.52
CA LYS A 309 31.28 2.91 -8.51
C LYS A 309 29.99 3.30 -7.79
N HIS A 310 28.84 3.01 -8.37
CA HIS A 310 27.55 3.26 -7.73
C HIS A 310 27.01 2.00 -7.05
N ALA A 311 26.57 2.17 -5.81
CA ALA A 311 25.89 1.14 -5.02
C ALA A 311 24.41 1.50 -4.84
N PHE A 312 23.55 0.49 -4.84
CA PHE A 312 22.10 0.62 -4.80
C PHE A 312 21.53 -0.09 -3.57
N LYS A 313 20.59 0.56 -2.88
CA LYS A 313 19.82 -0.03 -1.78
C LYS A 313 18.32 0.24 -1.94
N ILE A 314 17.52 -0.73 -1.52
CA ILE A 314 16.09 -0.57 -1.27
C ILE A 314 15.88 -0.56 0.25
N PHE A 315 15.09 0.38 0.73
CA PHE A 315 14.49 0.34 2.06
C PHE A 315 12.99 0.11 1.92
N VAL A 316 12.40 -0.81 2.71
CA VAL A 316 10.95 -0.99 2.85
C VAL A 316 10.60 -0.74 4.31
N ASN A 317 9.57 0.07 4.55
CA ASN A 317 9.15 0.52 5.87
C ASN A 317 10.36 1.02 6.68
N GLU A 318 11.15 1.88 6.04
CA GLU A 318 12.44 2.45 6.51
C GLU A 318 13.64 1.50 6.72
N GLU A 319 13.46 0.18 6.66
CA GLU A 319 14.52 -0.82 6.88
C GLU A 319 15.11 -1.41 5.59
N PRO A 320 16.43 -1.73 5.53
CA PRO A 320 17.09 -2.16 4.30
C PRO A 320 16.82 -3.64 3.99
N VAL A 321 16.21 -3.91 2.84
CA VAL A 321 15.83 -5.28 2.42
C VAL A 321 16.88 -5.95 1.54
N ASN A 322 16.92 -7.29 1.54
CA ASN A 322 17.73 -8.07 0.61
C ASN A 322 17.18 -7.96 -0.81
N ILE A 323 18.05 -7.66 -1.77
CA ILE A 323 17.68 -7.39 -3.16
C ILE A 323 18.01 -8.63 -4.02
N PRO A 324 17.02 -9.26 -4.69
CA PRO A 324 17.23 -10.45 -5.53
C PRO A 324 18.40 -10.36 -6.52
N ALA A 325 18.65 -9.17 -7.09
CA ALA A 325 19.73 -8.93 -8.05
C ALA A 325 21.16 -9.23 -7.54
N CYS A 326 21.42 -9.22 -6.22
CA CYS A 326 22.72 -9.58 -5.66
C CYS A 326 22.67 -10.42 -4.36
N GLY A 327 21.48 -10.75 -3.85
CA GLY A 327 21.31 -11.55 -2.64
C GLY A 327 21.64 -10.83 -1.32
N GLY A 328 21.79 -9.50 -1.32
CA GLY A 328 22.15 -8.71 -0.15
C GLY A 328 21.49 -7.33 -0.12
N THR A 329 21.72 -6.57 0.96
CA THR A 329 21.10 -5.24 1.20
C THR A 329 21.81 -4.06 0.52
N VAL A 330 22.93 -4.33 -0.17
CA VAL A 330 23.70 -3.36 -0.95
C VAL A 330 24.22 -4.06 -2.21
N CYS A 331 23.74 -3.66 -3.39
CA CYS A 331 24.21 -4.20 -4.68
C CYS A 331 25.06 -3.17 -5.43
N ALA A 332 25.91 -3.62 -6.37
CA ALA A 332 26.41 -2.71 -7.40
C ALA A 332 25.27 -2.36 -8.36
N TYR A 333 25.13 -1.08 -8.72
CA TYR A 333 24.01 -0.61 -9.55
C TYR A 333 24.02 -1.21 -10.97
N SER A 334 25.19 -1.58 -11.50
CA SER A 334 25.34 -2.35 -12.73
C SER A 334 24.51 -3.64 -12.73
N ASP A 335 24.54 -4.34 -11.61
CA ASP A 335 24.01 -5.70 -11.48
C ASP A 335 22.49 -5.62 -11.32
N VAL A 336 22.03 -4.64 -10.53
CA VAL A 336 20.61 -4.24 -10.40
C VAL A 336 20.03 -3.85 -11.75
N LYS A 337 20.69 -2.97 -12.50
CA LYS A 337 20.26 -2.55 -13.84
C LYS A 337 20.19 -3.73 -14.83
N SER A 338 21.15 -4.65 -14.76
CA SER A 338 21.15 -5.84 -15.62
C SER A 338 20.05 -6.84 -15.25
N TYR A 339 19.78 -7.02 -13.96
CA TYR A 339 18.76 -7.96 -13.45
C TYR A 339 17.34 -7.43 -13.69
N TYR A 340 17.07 -6.16 -13.40
CA TYR A 340 15.76 -5.52 -13.58
C TYR A 340 15.61 -4.83 -14.93
N LYS A 341 16.38 -5.23 -15.96
CA LYS A 341 16.38 -4.59 -17.29
C LYS A 341 14.97 -4.47 -17.88
N GLU A 342 14.12 -5.48 -17.69
CA GLU A 342 12.74 -5.47 -18.19
C GLU A 342 11.88 -4.39 -17.51
N LEU A 343 12.08 -4.10 -16.22
CA LEU A 343 11.40 -3.02 -15.50
C LEU A 343 11.95 -1.63 -15.84
N ALA A 344 13.21 -1.57 -16.30
CA ALA A 344 13.92 -0.35 -16.67
C ALA A 344 13.68 0.07 -18.14
N GLN A 345 13.11 -0.83 -18.96
CA GLN A 345 12.92 -0.67 -20.40
C GLN A 345 11.56 -1.21 -20.87
N CYS A 346 10.57 -1.26 -19.98
CA CYS A 346 9.21 -1.71 -20.29
C CYS A 346 8.43 -0.68 -21.10
N ASP A 347 7.43 -1.16 -21.82
CA ASP A 347 6.47 -0.38 -22.61
C ASP A 347 5.08 -0.56 -21.98
N PHE A 348 4.64 0.44 -21.20
CA PHE A 348 3.35 0.38 -20.50
C PHE A 348 2.17 0.25 -21.46
N ASP A 349 2.20 0.95 -22.60
CA ASP A 349 1.09 0.96 -23.55
C ASP A 349 0.93 -0.41 -24.24
N LYS A 350 2.04 -1.09 -24.50
CA LYS A 350 2.07 -2.48 -24.96
C LYS A 350 1.75 -3.51 -23.88
N ILE A 351 2.13 -3.28 -22.62
CA ILE A 351 1.81 -4.16 -21.48
C ILE A 351 0.32 -4.13 -21.18
N CYS A 352 -0.29 -2.95 -21.24
CA CYS A 352 -1.66 -2.69 -20.80
C CYS A 352 -2.68 -2.60 -21.96
N ASP A 353 -2.29 -3.02 -23.16
CA ASP A 353 -3.10 -3.08 -24.39
C ASP A 353 -3.79 -1.73 -24.77
N THR A 354 -3.15 -0.59 -24.47
CA THR A 354 -3.75 0.75 -24.64
C THR A 354 -3.75 1.26 -26.09
N SER A 355 -3.03 0.59 -26.99
CA SER A 355 -2.68 1.09 -28.32
C SER A 355 -3.81 0.92 -29.37
N SER A 356 -4.90 1.68 -29.24
CA SER A 356 -5.84 1.96 -30.33
C SER A 356 -6.57 3.30 -30.16
N ALA A 357 -5.89 4.37 -30.58
CA ALA A 357 -6.38 5.72 -30.85
C ALA A 357 -7.75 6.10 -30.22
N VAL A 358 -7.71 6.78 -29.06
CA VAL A 358 -8.86 7.56 -28.56
C VAL A 358 -9.14 8.72 -29.52
N ARG A 359 -9.93 8.44 -30.57
CA ARG A 359 -10.70 9.47 -31.26
C ARG A 359 -11.62 10.09 -30.21
N PHE A 360 -11.38 11.36 -29.88
CA PHE A 360 -12.36 12.19 -29.21
C PHE A 360 -13.60 12.33 -30.10
N ARG A 361 -14.52 11.36 -30.03
CA ARG A 361 -15.93 11.61 -30.33
C ARG A 361 -16.46 12.49 -29.20
N GLY A 362 -16.37 13.80 -29.41
CA GLY A 362 -17.04 14.76 -28.55
C GLY A 362 -18.54 14.48 -28.58
N TYR A 363 -19.09 14.08 -27.43
CA TYR A 363 -20.52 14.04 -27.20
C TYR A 363 -20.93 15.29 -26.43
N THR A 364 -21.93 15.98 -26.95
CA THR A 364 -22.40 17.27 -26.45
C THR A 364 -23.03 17.12 -25.06
N ILE A 365 -22.89 18.17 -24.25
CA ILE A 365 -23.45 18.27 -22.89
C ILE A 365 -24.95 17.97 -22.89
N LEU A 366 -25.41 17.06 -22.01
CA LEU A 366 -26.74 17.15 -21.39
C LEU A 366 -26.81 16.42 -20.02
N SER A 367 -26.75 17.23 -18.95
CA SER A 367 -27.51 17.13 -17.70
C SER A 367 -27.84 15.78 -16.97
N ILE A 368 -27.31 15.70 -15.74
CA ILE A 368 -28.01 15.39 -14.46
C ILE A 368 -28.03 13.92 -13.93
N VAL A 369 -27.97 13.83 -12.58
CA VAL A 369 -27.87 12.69 -11.63
C VAL A 369 -26.53 11.93 -11.58
N LEU A 370 -25.94 11.85 -10.39
CA LEU A 370 -24.74 11.05 -10.11
C LEU A 370 -24.75 10.56 -8.64
N VAL A 371 -25.06 9.28 -8.46
CA VAL A 371 -25.13 8.49 -7.21
C VAL A 371 -25.06 7.01 -7.65
N LEU A 372 -24.47 6.03 -6.96
CA LEU A 372 -23.78 5.95 -5.65
C LEU A 372 -22.22 6.06 -5.85
N ILE A 373 -21.27 5.99 -4.90
CA ILE A 373 -21.12 5.32 -3.58
C ILE A 373 -21.00 3.77 -3.72
N THR A 374 -20.18 2.99 -3.01
CA THR A 374 -18.95 3.09 -2.15
C THR A 374 -18.47 1.62 -2.00
N VAL A 375 -17.19 1.20 -2.01
CA VAL A 375 -16.05 1.47 -1.07
C VAL A 375 -14.70 1.57 -1.85
N MET A 376 -13.47 1.17 -1.48
CA MET A 376 -12.80 0.66 -0.25
C MET A 376 -12.11 1.77 0.57
N ILE A 377 -11.43 1.41 1.68
CA ILE A 377 -10.97 2.33 2.74
C ILE A 377 -9.60 2.95 2.42
#